data_AF-A0AAV4KEB8-F1
#
_entry.id   AF-A0AAV4KEB8-F1
#
_cell.length_a   1.000
_cell.length_b   1.000
_cell.length_c   1.000
_cell.angle_alpha   90.00
_cell.angle_beta   90.00
_cell.angle_gamma   90.00
#
_symmetry.space_group_name_H-M   'P 1'
#
loop_
_entity.id
_entity.type
_entity.pdbx_description
1 polymer ?
#
loop_
_entity_poly.entity_id
_entity_poly.type
_entity_poly.pdbx_seq_one_letter_code
_entity_poly.pdbx_strand_id
1 'polypeptide(L)'
;MSNTGRARARLSSAVAVALVLGLTTAGNALAVPSAPAPGTTRTCPAPGQEPGIGHEPRFLDANVALYAGGDYTADGATAEAEGLLVIGGDATFAKGSGGTFNVGRVGAGSGILPDSGAVMLSVGGNLTIAEDTRVDVGHGLTAGPRYGGAVRVGGEIDEKGALETNGGSRASGLGARGALAPYDTFGDTVRGESASLGALKTTGTSVRSGGTVTFTGGGSGGPQVFEISAEELDGASSFDFRSIPEGASVVVNVTGGGSVGISPLSVAFNGERVDVYGSARFGEAASRILYNFVAAPSIALGGGGNFMGSILAPKASADLTASTNGRVYVGGDLRTHGSGNETHNYPWNGSSTFSCKTTPGGPGTTPAPTPTKPGTEPSAPAPSATPSAGEPTPPGTPETTAPGTSEPSAPPTEDASAPAVPGTTAPSPSATDDGDGSLATTGAQFTPYAVAAGVLAAAGAGILVLTRRRRALGRH
;
A
#
# COMPACT_ATOMS: atom_id res chain seq x y z
N MET A 1 26.12 -60.64 78.68
CA MET A 1 26.50 -59.51 79.56
C MET A 1 26.56 -58.26 78.69
N SER A 2 25.73 -57.26 79.02
CA SER A 2 25.79 -55.79 78.81
C SER A 2 26.54 -55.18 77.60
N ASN A 3 26.11 -54.09 76.95
CA ASN A 3 24.94 -53.23 77.03
C ASN A 3 24.93 -52.32 75.77
N THR A 4 23.73 -52.04 75.24
CA THR A 4 23.19 -50.78 74.65
C THR A 4 24.13 -49.68 74.11
N GLY A 5 23.83 -49.00 72.99
CA GLY A 5 22.57 -48.96 72.24
C GLY A 5 22.50 -48.00 71.03
N ARG A 6 21.33 -48.07 70.37
CA ARG A 6 20.51 -47.10 69.57
C ARG A 6 21.23 -45.94 68.86
N ALA A 7 20.90 -45.50 67.64
CA ALA A 7 19.75 -45.60 66.74
C ALA A 7 20.23 -45.06 65.36
N ARG A 8 19.61 -45.14 64.18
CA ARG A 8 18.22 -45.24 63.72
C ARG A 8 18.29 -45.63 62.22
N ALA A 9 17.39 -46.50 61.78
CA ALA A 9 17.27 -46.93 60.39
C ALA A 9 16.66 -45.83 59.49
N ARG A 10 17.18 -45.71 58.27
CA ARG A 10 16.43 -45.27 57.07
C ARG A 10 16.69 -46.31 55.99
N LEU A 11 15.72 -47.20 55.75
CA LEU A 11 15.75 -48.11 54.61
C LEU A 11 15.41 -47.31 53.35
N SER A 12 16.42 -47.18 52.49
CA SER A 12 16.23 -46.99 51.06
C SER A 12 15.83 -48.33 50.46
N SER A 13 14.74 -48.39 49.71
CA SER A 13 14.44 -49.56 48.87
C SER A 13 13.93 -49.06 47.53
N ALA A 14 14.77 -49.28 46.53
CA ALA A 14 14.47 -49.14 45.12
C ALA A 14 13.44 -50.19 44.70
N VAL A 15 12.55 -49.81 43.78
CA VAL A 15 11.88 -50.77 42.91
C VAL A 15 12.03 -50.26 41.47
N ALA A 16 12.62 -51.13 40.67
CA ALA A 16 12.88 -50.98 39.25
C ALA A 16 11.58 -50.95 38.44
N VAL A 17 11.57 -50.17 37.36
CA VAL A 17 10.62 -50.38 36.25
C VAL A 17 11.42 -50.56 34.99
N ALA A 18 11.32 -51.77 34.45
CA ALA A 18 11.93 -52.21 33.22
C ALA A 18 11.16 -51.69 32.00
N LEU A 19 11.93 -51.50 30.94
CA LEU A 19 11.59 -51.13 29.57
C LEU A 19 10.41 -51.97 29.00
N VAL A 20 9.42 -51.29 28.42
CA VAL A 20 8.54 -51.87 27.39
C VAL A 20 8.77 -51.08 26.11
N LEU A 21 9.42 -51.73 25.13
CA LEU A 21 9.44 -51.29 23.75
C LEU A 21 8.06 -51.49 23.13
N GLY A 22 7.56 -50.46 22.48
CA GLY A 22 6.48 -50.58 21.52
C GLY A 22 5.65 -49.32 21.45
N LEU A 23 5.91 -48.47 20.45
CA LEU A 23 4.90 -47.66 19.77
C LEU A 23 5.50 -47.12 18.48
N THR A 24 4.92 -47.59 17.39
CA THR A 24 5.02 -47.06 16.03
C THR A 24 4.64 -45.59 16.00
N THR A 25 5.56 -44.71 15.60
CA THR A 25 5.21 -43.36 15.15
C THR A 25 5.55 -43.22 13.68
N ALA A 26 4.54 -43.41 12.83
CA ALA A 26 4.49 -42.71 11.56
C ALA A 26 4.37 -41.22 11.90
N GLY A 27 5.51 -40.56 12.04
CA GLY A 27 5.56 -39.11 12.19
C GLY A 27 5.21 -38.49 10.86
N ASN A 28 3.96 -38.04 10.71
CA ASN A 28 3.67 -36.94 9.80
C ASN A 28 4.41 -35.73 10.36
N ALA A 29 5.64 -35.52 9.91
CA ALA A 29 6.33 -34.26 10.12
C ALA A 29 5.52 -33.19 9.39
N LEU A 30 4.66 -32.50 10.13
CA LEU A 30 4.16 -31.20 9.70
C LEU A 30 5.42 -30.36 9.50
N ALA A 31 5.75 -30.08 8.24
CA ALA A 31 6.81 -29.17 7.88
C ALA A 31 6.44 -27.81 8.47
N VAL A 32 7.03 -27.49 9.62
CA VAL A 32 7.05 -26.12 10.12
C VAL A 32 7.82 -25.34 9.06
N PRO A 33 7.28 -24.27 8.47
CA PRO A 33 8.06 -23.46 7.56
C PRO A 33 9.26 -22.92 8.33
N SER A 34 10.45 -23.41 7.98
CA SER A 34 11.70 -22.93 8.52
C SER A 34 11.80 -21.44 8.21
N ALA A 35 12.03 -20.62 9.23
CA ALA A 35 12.45 -19.24 9.02
C ALA A 35 13.66 -19.25 8.06
N PRO A 36 13.73 -18.32 7.08
CA PRO A 36 14.87 -18.25 6.19
C PRO A 36 16.15 -18.10 7.03
N ALA A 37 17.17 -18.89 6.69
CA ALA A 37 18.46 -18.82 7.37
C ALA A 37 19.02 -17.40 7.28
N PRO A 38 19.66 -16.87 8.35
CA PRO A 38 20.34 -15.59 8.28
C PRO A 38 21.35 -15.63 7.13
N GLY A 39 21.16 -14.76 6.13
CA GLY A 39 21.98 -14.73 4.92
C GLY A 39 21.29 -15.15 3.62
N THR A 40 19.99 -15.48 3.60
CA THR A 40 19.26 -15.50 2.32
C THR A 40 19.13 -14.07 1.79
N THR A 41 19.78 -13.75 0.68
CA THR A 41 19.55 -12.50 -0.05
C THR A 41 18.07 -12.45 -0.43
N ARG A 42 17.30 -11.60 0.24
CA ARG A 42 15.90 -11.38 -0.10
C ARG A 42 15.86 -10.86 -1.56
N THR A 43 14.90 -11.33 -2.35
CA THR A 43 14.73 -10.95 -3.76
C THR A 43 13.38 -10.30 -3.95
N CYS A 44 13.10 -9.81 -5.16
CA CYS A 44 11.73 -9.55 -5.57
C CYS A 44 10.88 -10.82 -5.55
N PRO A 45 9.56 -10.73 -5.28
CA PRO A 45 8.66 -11.85 -5.46
C PRO A 45 8.59 -12.24 -6.95
N ALA A 46 8.54 -13.54 -7.22
CA ALA A 46 8.17 -14.02 -8.54
C ALA A 46 6.67 -13.76 -8.79
N PRO A 47 6.21 -13.63 -10.05
CA PRO A 47 4.79 -13.45 -10.33
C PRO A 47 3.94 -14.57 -9.71
N GLY A 48 2.88 -14.19 -8.99
CA GLY A 48 2.00 -15.11 -8.27
C GLY A 48 2.59 -15.64 -6.95
N GLN A 49 3.75 -15.13 -6.52
CA GLN A 49 4.35 -15.41 -5.21
C GLN A 49 4.28 -14.21 -4.28
N GLU A 50 3.55 -13.16 -4.66
CA GLU A 50 3.26 -12.03 -3.81
C GLU A 50 2.42 -12.50 -2.61
N PRO A 51 2.87 -12.22 -1.38
CA PRO A 51 2.25 -12.79 -0.19
C PRO A 51 0.97 -12.02 0.19
N GLY A 52 0.09 -12.66 0.96
CA GLY A 52 -0.91 -11.91 1.74
C GLY A 52 -0.26 -11.11 2.88
N ILE A 53 -1.09 -10.45 3.68
CA ILE A 53 -0.63 -9.66 4.83
C ILE A 53 -0.02 -10.57 5.92
N GLY A 54 1.13 -10.17 6.46
CA GLY A 54 1.84 -10.87 7.53
C GLY A 54 2.88 -10.01 8.23
N HIS A 55 3.51 -10.55 9.27
CA HIS A 55 4.41 -9.80 10.17
C HIS A 55 5.89 -9.82 9.77
N GLU A 56 6.25 -10.72 8.86
CA GLU A 56 7.65 -11.02 8.56
C GLU A 56 8.07 -10.42 7.23
N PRO A 57 9.23 -9.74 7.15
CA PRO A 57 9.85 -9.38 5.87
C PRO A 57 10.16 -10.63 5.04
N ARG A 58 9.67 -10.70 3.80
CA ARG A 58 9.84 -11.85 2.91
C ARG A 58 10.64 -11.52 1.66
N PHE A 59 10.46 -10.31 1.12
CA PHE A 59 11.01 -9.89 -0.17
C PHE A 59 11.69 -8.52 -0.06
N LEU A 60 12.53 -8.20 -1.04
CA LEU A 60 13.06 -6.85 -1.21
C LEU A 60 12.26 -6.09 -2.26
N ASP A 61 12.09 -4.80 -2.02
CA ASP A 61 11.77 -3.84 -3.05
C ASP A 61 12.33 -2.46 -2.70
N ALA A 62 13.26 -1.99 -3.52
CA ALA A 62 13.91 -0.70 -3.44
C ALA A 62 13.31 0.33 -4.41
N ASN A 63 12.23 -0.02 -5.11
CA ASN A 63 11.45 0.93 -5.89
C ASN A 63 10.52 1.73 -4.95
N VAL A 64 10.03 2.87 -5.43
CA VAL A 64 9.14 3.76 -4.65
C VAL A 64 7.81 3.05 -4.41
N ALA A 65 7.38 2.93 -3.15
CA ALA A 65 6.10 2.34 -2.77
C ALA A 65 5.00 3.40 -2.71
N LEU A 66 5.33 4.56 -2.15
CA LEU A 66 4.46 5.71 -2.02
C LEU A 66 5.19 6.96 -2.49
N TYR A 67 4.54 7.70 -3.38
CA TYR A 67 5.00 8.99 -3.89
C TYR A 67 3.91 10.04 -3.67
N ALA A 68 4.28 11.14 -3.02
CA ALA A 68 3.53 12.39 -3.03
C ALA A 68 4.40 13.44 -3.73
N GLY A 69 3.90 14.02 -4.82
CA GLY A 69 4.62 15.07 -5.53
C GLY A 69 4.63 16.42 -4.80
N GLY A 70 3.58 16.66 -3.99
CA GLY A 70 3.50 17.77 -3.04
C GLY A 70 3.82 17.31 -1.61
N ASP A 71 3.01 17.78 -0.66
CA ASP A 71 3.19 17.51 0.76
C ASP A 71 2.57 16.16 1.17
N TYR A 72 3.12 15.55 2.22
CA TYR A 72 2.56 14.35 2.85
C TYR A 72 2.17 14.62 4.29
N THR A 73 0.92 14.30 4.66
CA THR A 73 0.46 14.39 6.05
C THR A 73 -0.09 13.06 6.53
N ALA A 74 0.46 12.55 7.63
CA ALA A 74 -0.09 11.43 8.39
C ALA A 74 -0.62 11.93 9.73
N ASP A 75 -1.94 11.96 9.89
CA ASP A 75 -2.60 12.46 11.09
C ASP A 75 -3.75 11.55 11.59
N GLY A 76 -4.46 11.99 12.63
CA GLY A 76 -5.47 11.16 13.28
C GLY A 76 -4.85 9.94 13.95
N ALA A 77 -5.42 8.75 13.76
CA ALA A 77 -4.92 7.49 14.28
C ALA A 77 -4.49 6.51 13.16
N THR A 78 -4.07 7.02 12.00
CA THR A 78 -3.44 6.23 10.94
C THR A 78 -2.19 5.50 11.46
N ALA A 79 -1.93 4.29 10.98
CA ALA A 79 -0.99 3.37 11.62
C ALA A 79 0.37 3.31 10.93
N GLU A 80 0.41 3.13 9.62
CA GLU A 80 1.67 2.78 8.95
C GLU A 80 1.67 2.90 7.42
N ALA A 81 2.87 3.04 6.85
CA ALA A 81 3.12 2.98 5.42
C ALA A 81 4.38 2.15 5.10
N GLU A 82 4.19 1.08 4.34
CA GLU A 82 5.21 0.11 3.98
C GLU A 82 6.02 0.53 2.75
N GLY A 83 7.30 0.15 2.74
CA GLY A 83 8.20 0.38 1.62
C GLY A 83 8.88 1.76 1.62
N LEU A 84 9.42 2.16 0.48
CA LEU A 84 10.05 3.47 0.32
C LEU A 84 9.00 4.56 0.07
N LEU A 85 8.96 5.55 0.97
CA LEU A 85 8.19 6.79 0.81
C LEU A 85 9.07 7.89 0.23
N VAL A 86 8.62 8.51 -0.88
CA VAL A 86 9.27 9.67 -1.51
C VAL A 86 8.29 10.83 -1.56
N ILE A 87 8.57 11.88 -0.79
CA ILE A 87 7.72 13.07 -0.63
C ILE A 87 8.43 14.26 -1.25
N GLY A 88 7.83 14.87 -2.28
CA GLY A 88 8.41 15.99 -3.02
C GLY A 88 8.51 17.27 -2.19
N GLY A 89 7.48 17.55 -1.40
CA GLY A 89 7.38 18.69 -0.50
C GLY A 89 7.71 18.35 0.95
N ASP A 90 6.94 18.93 1.87
CA ASP A 90 7.07 18.74 3.31
C ASP A 90 6.35 17.45 3.76
N ALA A 91 6.86 16.82 4.81
CA ALA A 91 6.23 15.67 5.45
C ALA A 91 5.85 16.01 6.90
N THR A 92 4.60 15.80 7.27
CA THR A 92 4.09 16.04 8.63
C THR A 92 3.48 14.76 9.22
N PHE A 93 3.99 14.36 10.38
CA PHE A 93 3.44 13.28 11.18
C PHE A 93 2.86 13.87 12.47
N ALA A 94 1.53 13.86 12.59
CA ALA A 94 0.80 14.51 13.67
C ALA A 94 -0.40 13.67 14.13
N LYS A 95 -0.11 12.54 14.78
CA LYS A 95 -1.15 11.63 15.26
C LYS A 95 -1.96 12.28 16.38
N GLY A 96 -3.27 12.38 16.20
CA GLY A 96 -4.17 13.08 17.12
C GLY A 96 -4.29 12.44 18.52
N SER A 97 -4.04 11.13 18.61
CA SER A 97 -3.99 10.39 19.89
C SER A 97 -2.56 10.07 20.34
N GLY A 98 -1.55 10.65 19.68
CA GLY A 98 -0.16 10.21 19.78
C GLY A 98 0.06 8.77 19.32
N GLY A 99 1.22 8.22 19.66
CA GLY A 99 1.65 6.85 19.36
C GLY A 99 2.56 6.75 18.15
N THR A 100 2.74 5.52 17.66
CA THR A 100 3.70 5.24 16.57
C THR A 100 3.04 5.29 15.19
N PHE A 101 3.75 5.85 14.21
CA PHE A 101 3.54 5.65 12.78
C PHE A 101 4.74 4.89 12.21
N ASN A 102 4.53 3.67 11.68
CA ASN A 102 5.63 2.87 11.13
C ASN A 102 5.88 3.23 9.67
N VAL A 103 7.16 3.35 9.29
CA VAL A 103 7.58 3.60 7.89
C VAL A 103 8.54 2.51 7.43
N GLY A 104 8.37 2.04 6.20
CA GLY A 104 9.28 1.08 5.57
C GLY A 104 8.98 -0.36 5.96
N ARG A 105 9.27 -0.73 7.20
CA ARG A 105 8.74 -1.97 7.80
C ARG A 105 7.55 -1.62 8.68
N VAL A 106 6.49 -2.40 8.52
CA VAL A 106 5.20 -2.21 9.16
C VAL A 106 4.85 -3.42 10.04
N GLY A 107 3.86 -3.27 10.91
CA GLY A 107 3.49 -4.28 11.89
C GLY A 107 2.89 -5.53 11.24
N ALA A 108 1.99 -5.34 10.29
CA ALA A 108 1.51 -6.38 9.40
C ALA A 108 1.38 -5.80 7.98
N GLY A 109 2.17 -6.30 7.04
CA GLY A 109 2.19 -5.80 5.66
C GLY A 109 2.44 -6.90 4.65
N SER A 110 2.80 -6.52 3.44
CA SER A 110 3.19 -7.50 2.42
C SER A 110 4.52 -8.16 2.75
N GLY A 111 5.37 -7.53 3.56
CA GLY A 111 6.75 -7.97 3.77
C GLY A 111 7.61 -7.78 2.51
N ILE A 112 7.18 -6.95 1.56
CA ILE A 112 7.92 -6.51 0.37
C ILE A 112 8.41 -5.08 0.63
N LEU A 113 9.65 -4.93 1.09
CA LEU A 113 10.17 -3.63 1.54
C LEU A 113 11.66 -3.46 1.21
N PRO A 114 12.23 -2.24 1.33
CA PRO A 114 13.66 -2.02 1.12
C PRO A 114 14.54 -2.91 2.01
N ASP A 115 15.81 -3.04 1.63
CA ASP A 115 16.75 -3.78 2.48
C ASP A 115 17.04 -3.02 3.79
N SER A 116 17.55 -3.72 4.79
CA SER A 116 17.95 -3.12 6.06
C SER A 116 19.01 -2.04 5.83
N GLY A 117 18.85 -0.88 6.48
CA GLY A 117 19.71 0.29 6.32
C GLY A 117 19.48 1.09 5.04
N ALA A 118 18.65 0.62 4.11
CA ALA A 118 18.27 1.37 2.92
C ALA A 118 17.36 2.57 3.28
N VAL A 119 17.26 3.53 2.36
CA VAL A 119 16.33 4.65 2.52
C VAL A 119 14.90 4.11 2.50
N MET A 120 14.10 4.50 3.49
CA MET A 120 12.68 4.19 3.59
C MET A 120 11.82 5.46 3.67
N LEU A 121 12.40 6.59 4.07
CA LEU A 121 11.75 7.89 4.05
C LEU A 121 12.67 8.94 3.40
N SER A 122 12.21 9.52 2.30
CA SER A 122 12.89 10.59 1.57
C SER A 122 11.94 11.78 1.42
N VAL A 123 12.33 12.93 1.95
CA VAL A 123 11.51 14.15 2.01
C VAL A 123 12.27 15.30 1.36
N GLY A 124 11.69 15.93 0.36
CA GLY A 124 12.31 17.03 -0.38
C GLY A 124 12.34 18.34 0.40
N GLY A 125 11.32 18.60 1.21
CA GLY A 125 11.18 19.74 2.10
C GLY A 125 11.54 19.41 3.56
N ASN A 126 10.78 19.99 4.49
CA ASN A 126 10.91 19.80 5.93
C ASN A 126 10.20 18.52 6.41
N LEU A 127 10.72 17.93 7.47
CA LEU A 127 10.07 16.83 8.19
C LEU A 127 9.61 17.34 9.56
N THR A 128 8.31 17.34 9.80
CA THR A 128 7.71 17.71 11.09
C THR A 128 7.15 16.48 11.77
N ILE A 129 7.48 16.30 13.05
CA ILE A 129 6.92 15.25 13.91
C ILE A 129 6.35 15.95 15.13
N ALA A 130 5.03 15.96 15.24
CA ALA A 130 4.33 16.60 16.35
C ALA A 130 4.61 15.91 17.68
N GLU A 131 4.33 16.63 18.78
CA GLU A 131 4.34 16.07 20.13
C GLU A 131 3.50 14.80 20.21
N ASP A 132 3.88 13.88 21.09
CA ASP A 132 3.26 12.56 21.30
C ASP A 132 3.27 11.61 20.08
N THR A 133 3.80 12.03 18.92
CA THR A 133 3.95 11.18 17.73
C THR A 133 5.36 10.60 17.65
N ARG A 134 5.47 9.29 17.44
CA ARG A 134 6.72 8.61 17.10
C ARG A 134 6.67 8.14 15.65
N VAL A 135 7.65 8.51 14.83
CA VAL A 135 7.87 7.92 13.51
C VAL A 135 8.94 6.84 13.67
N ASP A 136 8.57 5.59 13.41
CA ASP A 136 9.46 4.43 13.57
C ASP A 136 9.82 3.84 12.20
N VAL A 137 11.05 4.10 11.75
CA VAL A 137 11.51 3.79 10.39
C VAL A 137 12.32 2.51 10.39
N GLY A 138 11.82 1.49 9.69
CA GLY A 138 12.49 0.20 9.54
C GLY A 138 12.52 -0.64 10.83
N HIS A 139 11.56 -0.44 11.74
CA HIS A 139 11.51 -1.15 13.02
C HIS A 139 11.63 -2.67 12.85
N GLY A 140 12.35 -3.35 13.75
CA GLY A 140 12.50 -4.81 13.72
C GLY A 140 13.44 -5.36 12.63
N LEU A 141 14.00 -4.52 11.75
CA LEU A 141 15.11 -4.90 10.89
C LEU A 141 16.40 -4.88 11.70
N THR A 142 17.00 -6.05 11.94
CA THR A 142 18.10 -6.23 12.90
C THR A 142 19.40 -6.79 12.29
N ALA A 143 19.42 -7.05 10.97
CA ALA A 143 20.57 -7.59 10.26
C ALA A 143 21.12 -6.57 9.23
N GLY A 144 22.43 -6.60 8.96
CA GLY A 144 23.10 -5.75 7.98
C GLY A 144 23.88 -4.55 8.57
N PRO A 145 24.77 -3.91 7.79
CA PRO A 145 25.51 -2.72 8.22
C PRO A 145 24.56 -1.52 8.30
N ARG A 146 24.39 -0.94 9.51
CA ARG A 146 23.29 -0.01 9.85
C ARG A 146 21.94 -0.72 9.70
N TYR A 147 21.45 -1.28 10.81
CA TYR A 147 20.14 -1.94 10.85
C TYR A 147 19.00 -0.89 10.78
N GLY A 148 17.73 -1.27 10.64
CA GLY A 148 16.63 -0.30 10.55
C GLY A 148 16.40 0.32 9.16
N GLY A 149 15.97 1.58 9.11
CA GLY A 149 15.63 2.30 7.88
C GLY A 149 16.17 3.73 7.85
N ALA A 150 16.79 4.12 6.73
CA ALA A 150 17.40 5.43 6.58
C ALA A 150 16.38 6.52 6.20
N VAL A 151 16.65 7.74 6.70
CA VAL A 151 15.82 8.95 6.51
C VAL A 151 16.67 10.06 5.89
N ARG A 152 16.17 10.67 4.82
CA ARG A 152 16.80 11.80 4.13
C ARG A 152 15.82 12.95 4.00
N VAL A 153 16.23 14.13 4.47
CA VAL A 153 15.39 15.34 4.49
C VAL A 153 16.13 16.49 3.81
N GLY A 154 15.44 17.20 2.92
CA GLY A 154 16.02 18.31 2.17
C GLY A 154 16.12 19.58 3.02
N GLY A 155 15.08 19.86 3.79
CA GLY A 155 15.02 20.96 4.76
C GLY A 155 15.40 20.54 6.17
N GLU A 156 14.71 21.11 7.16
CA GLU A 156 14.93 20.85 8.58
C GLU A 156 14.08 19.67 9.09
N ILE A 157 14.48 19.12 10.24
CA ILE A 157 13.66 18.15 10.99
C ILE A 157 13.17 18.86 12.25
N ASP A 158 11.89 19.22 12.30
CA ASP A 158 11.20 19.71 13.51
C ASP A 158 10.66 18.50 14.29
N GLU A 159 11.44 18.02 15.24
CA GLU A 159 11.15 16.83 16.04
C GLU A 159 10.66 17.23 17.44
N LYS A 160 9.37 17.53 17.56
CA LYS A 160 8.69 17.72 18.86
C LYS A 160 8.30 16.38 19.48
N GLY A 161 8.00 15.39 18.64
CA GLY A 161 7.85 13.98 19.01
C GLY A 161 9.16 13.21 18.93
N ALA A 162 9.14 12.02 18.32
CA ALA A 162 10.32 11.17 18.17
C ALA A 162 10.48 10.59 16.76
N LEU A 163 11.70 10.57 16.25
CA LEU A 163 12.13 9.89 15.03
C LEU A 163 13.11 8.77 15.38
N GLU A 164 12.65 7.51 15.28
CA GLU A 164 13.51 6.34 15.45
C GLU A 164 13.87 5.76 14.08
N THR A 165 15.17 5.63 13.79
CA THR A 165 15.66 5.00 12.55
C THR A 165 16.15 3.57 12.76
N ASN A 166 16.14 3.08 14.01
CA ASN A 166 16.60 1.75 14.41
C ASN A 166 18.01 1.44 13.90
N GLY A 167 18.93 2.40 13.97
CA GLY A 167 20.29 2.25 13.45
C GLY A 167 20.51 2.69 12.00
N GLY A 168 19.43 3.04 11.29
CA GLY A 168 19.48 3.60 9.94
C GLY A 168 20.06 5.01 9.95
N SER A 169 20.65 5.45 8.84
CA SER A 169 21.21 6.81 8.77
C SER A 169 20.13 7.87 8.75
N ARG A 170 20.36 8.98 9.45
CA ARG A 170 19.52 10.18 9.46
C ARG A 170 20.31 11.35 8.89
N ALA A 171 19.75 12.07 7.92
CA ALA A 171 20.35 13.26 7.34
C ALA A 171 19.29 14.33 7.03
N SER A 172 19.63 15.60 7.28
CA SER A 172 18.81 16.79 6.99
C SER A 172 19.64 17.88 6.33
N GLY A 173 19.00 18.93 5.82
CA GLY A 173 19.68 20.04 5.13
C GLY A 173 20.34 19.64 3.81
N LEU A 174 19.90 18.54 3.20
CA LEU A 174 20.47 18.02 1.95
C LEU A 174 20.08 18.84 0.72
N GLY A 175 19.08 19.71 0.86
CA GLY A 175 18.34 20.30 -0.26
C GLY A 175 17.46 19.24 -0.97
N ALA A 176 16.40 19.69 -1.65
CA ALA A 176 15.42 18.79 -2.26
C ALA A 176 16.05 17.74 -3.20
N ARG A 177 16.92 18.17 -4.13
CA ARG A 177 17.62 17.24 -5.03
C ARG A 177 18.49 16.24 -4.27
N GLY A 178 19.20 16.70 -3.25
CA GLY A 178 20.08 15.86 -2.44
C GLY A 178 19.32 14.87 -1.56
N ALA A 179 18.12 15.20 -1.11
CA ALA A 179 17.27 14.29 -0.34
C ALA A 179 16.57 13.26 -1.22
N LEU A 180 16.08 13.70 -2.39
CA LEU A 180 15.27 12.90 -3.31
C LEU A 180 16.08 12.02 -4.23
N ALA A 181 17.36 12.31 -4.54
CA ALA A 181 18.15 11.49 -5.46
C ALA A 181 18.20 10.00 -5.04
N PRO A 182 18.00 9.03 -5.94
CA PRO A 182 17.86 9.17 -7.40
C PRO A 182 16.41 9.37 -7.91
N TYR A 183 15.48 9.70 -7.03
CA TYR A 183 14.03 9.81 -7.29
C TYR A 183 13.56 11.26 -7.55
N ASP A 184 14.48 12.22 -7.72
CA ASP A 184 14.15 13.64 -7.91
C ASP A 184 13.36 13.92 -9.20
N THR A 185 13.39 13.00 -10.17
CA THR A 185 12.56 13.05 -11.40
C THR A 185 11.42 12.04 -11.40
N PHE A 186 11.09 11.42 -10.26
CA PHE A 186 10.04 10.39 -10.20
C PHE A 186 8.65 10.94 -10.58
N GLY A 187 8.37 12.22 -10.34
CA GLY A 187 7.15 12.88 -10.81
C GLY A 187 6.99 12.88 -12.34
N ASP A 188 8.09 13.00 -13.10
CA ASP A 188 8.06 12.83 -14.56
C ASP A 188 7.74 11.40 -14.98
N THR A 189 8.22 10.43 -14.20
CA THR A 189 7.94 9.00 -14.42
C THR A 189 6.47 8.70 -14.21
N VAL A 190 5.89 9.20 -13.12
CA VAL A 190 4.46 9.08 -12.80
C VAL A 190 3.60 9.70 -13.92
N ARG A 191 3.95 10.90 -14.41
CA ARG A 191 3.26 11.53 -15.54
C ARG A 191 3.40 10.74 -16.85
N GLY A 192 4.62 10.30 -17.18
CA GLY A 192 4.91 9.58 -18.41
C GLY A 192 4.22 8.22 -18.49
N GLU A 193 4.27 7.43 -17.41
CA GLU A 193 3.58 6.14 -17.32
C GLU A 193 2.05 6.33 -17.37
N SER A 194 1.52 7.32 -16.64
CA SER A 194 0.07 7.60 -16.67
C SER A 194 -0.42 7.95 -18.07
N ALA A 195 0.32 8.78 -18.81
CA ALA A 195 0.01 9.11 -20.20
C ALA A 195 0.11 7.90 -21.13
N SER A 196 1.16 7.07 -20.97
CA SER A 196 1.37 5.85 -21.75
C SER A 196 0.25 4.83 -21.54
N LEU A 197 -0.10 4.56 -20.28
CA LEU A 197 -1.19 3.66 -19.90
C LEU A 197 -2.56 4.21 -20.33
N GLY A 198 -2.76 5.53 -20.23
CA GLY A 198 -3.96 6.21 -20.68
C GLY A 198 -4.19 6.17 -22.19
N ALA A 199 -3.13 5.96 -22.98
CA ALA A 199 -3.21 5.83 -24.44
C ALA A 199 -3.45 4.38 -24.91
N LEU A 200 -3.44 3.40 -24.01
CA LEU A 200 -3.71 2.01 -24.35
C LEU A 200 -5.16 1.83 -24.82
N LYS A 201 -5.34 0.99 -25.85
CA LYS A 201 -6.67 0.60 -26.31
C LYS A 201 -7.35 -0.29 -25.27
N THR A 202 -8.61 0.00 -24.97
CA THR A 202 -9.45 -0.82 -24.11
C THR A 202 -9.57 -2.25 -24.68
N THR A 203 -9.41 -3.25 -23.81
CA THR A 203 -9.49 -4.67 -24.17
C THR A 203 -10.66 -5.38 -23.51
N GLY A 204 -11.42 -4.70 -22.64
CA GLY A 204 -12.61 -5.21 -21.98
C GLY A 204 -13.71 -4.16 -21.82
N THR A 205 -14.67 -4.42 -20.95
CA THR A 205 -15.79 -3.50 -20.66
C THR A 205 -15.85 -3.14 -19.18
N SER A 206 -16.34 -1.94 -18.91
CA SER A 206 -16.67 -1.44 -17.56
C SER A 206 -18.17 -1.19 -17.50
N VAL A 207 -18.84 -1.67 -16.45
CA VAL A 207 -20.27 -1.43 -16.24
C VAL A 207 -20.51 -1.13 -14.77
N ARG A 208 -21.04 0.06 -14.46
CA ARG A 208 -21.54 0.38 -13.12
C ARG A 208 -23.00 -0.03 -12.93
N SER A 209 -23.29 -0.64 -11.79
CA SER A 209 -24.65 -0.90 -11.30
C SER A 209 -24.70 -0.65 -9.80
N GLY A 210 -25.38 0.43 -9.39
CA GLY A 210 -25.36 0.91 -8.01
C GLY A 210 -23.93 1.30 -7.57
N GLY A 211 -23.50 0.78 -6.42
CA GLY A 211 -22.13 0.98 -5.90
C GLY A 211 -21.07 0.06 -6.53
N THR A 212 -21.46 -0.88 -7.38
CA THR A 212 -20.54 -1.89 -7.95
C THR A 212 -20.13 -1.53 -9.36
N VAL A 213 -18.82 -1.54 -9.63
CA VAL A 213 -18.26 -1.48 -10.97
C VAL A 213 -17.74 -2.85 -11.36
N THR A 214 -18.24 -3.39 -12.48
CA THR A 214 -17.78 -4.67 -13.04
C THR A 214 -16.85 -4.40 -14.23
N PHE A 215 -15.65 -4.96 -14.18
CA PHE A 215 -14.67 -4.94 -15.27
C PHE A 215 -14.58 -6.33 -15.89
N THR A 216 -14.99 -6.51 -17.15
CA THR A 216 -14.97 -7.83 -17.82
C THR A 216 -13.93 -7.86 -18.94
N GLY A 217 -12.88 -8.66 -18.75
CA GLY A 217 -11.78 -8.81 -19.71
C GLY A 217 -12.22 -9.47 -21.03
N GLY A 218 -11.56 -9.10 -22.12
CA GLY A 218 -11.83 -9.62 -23.47
C GLY A 218 -11.15 -10.95 -23.80
N GLY A 219 -10.43 -11.56 -22.85
CA GLY A 219 -9.82 -12.89 -22.99
C GLY A 219 -8.54 -12.96 -23.85
N SER A 220 -7.94 -11.82 -24.20
CA SER A 220 -6.66 -11.77 -24.93
C SER A 220 -5.46 -11.84 -23.99
N GLY A 221 -4.34 -12.39 -24.46
CA GLY A 221 -3.06 -12.32 -23.73
C GLY A 221 -2.50 -10.89 -23.70
N GLY A 222 -1.97 -10.46 -22.55
CA GLY A 222 -1.48 -9.10 -22.32
C GLY A 222 -2.31 -8.32 -21.29
N PRO A 223 -2.00 -7.04 -21.04
CA PRO A 223 -2.74 -6.23 -20.07
C PRO A 223 -4.24 -6.14 -20.41
N GLN A 224 -5.08 -6.31 -19.39
CA GLN A 224 -6.51 -6.05 -19.49
C GLN A 224 -6.76 -4.57 -19.20
N VAL A 225 -7.18 -3.83 -20.22
CA VAL A 225 -7.34 -2.38 -20.17
C VAL A 225 -8.83 -2.06 -20.17
N PHE A 226 -9.24 -1.30 -19.15
CA PHE A 226 -10.60 -0.84 -18.94
C PHE A 226 -10.62 0.68 -18.93
N GLU A 227 -11.76 1.26 -19.30
CA GLU A 227 -12.00 2.69 -19.22
C GLU A 227 -13.29 2.95 -18.44
N ILE A 228 -13.27 3.94 -17.56
CA ILE A 228 -14.44 4.44 -16.82
C ILE A 228 -14.27 5.95 -16.60
N SER A 229 -15.34 6.74 -16.70
CA SER A 229 -15.23 8.18 -16.38
C SER A 229 -15.13 8.40 -14.87
N ALA A 230 -14.51 9.52 -14.46
CA ALA A 230 -14.46 9.95 -13.06
C ALA A 230 -15.87 10.10 -12.47
N GLU A 231 -16.80 10.65 -13.26
CA GLU A 231 -18.22 10.79 -12.90
C GLU A 231 -18.89 9.42 -12.67
N GLU A 232 -18.63 8.44 -13.52
CA GLU A 232 -19.16 7.07 -13.36
C GLU A 232 -18.41 6.29 -12.27
N LEU A 233 -17.19 6.67 -11.86
CA LEU A 233 -16.49 6.01 -10.77
C LEU A 233 -16.84 6.60 -9.39
N ASP A 234 -17.21 7.88 -9.34
CA ASP A 234 -17.45 8.62 -8.10
C ASP A 234 -18.58 7.99 -7.24
N GLY A 235 -18.30 7.75 -5.97
CA GLY A 235 -19.18 7.05 -5.03
C GLY A 235 -19.24 5.53 -5.23
N ALA A 236 -18.37 4.93 -6.05
CA ALA A 236 -18.25 3.48 -6.13
C ALA A 236 -17.70 2.90 -4.81
N SER A 237 -18.06 1.66 -4.53
CA SER A 237 -17.67 0.96 -3.30
C SER A 237 -17.23 -0.48 -3.53
N SER A 238 -17.63 -1.10 -4.64
CA SER A 238 -17.35 -2.50 -4.92
C SER A 238 -16.80 -2.67 -6.34
N PHE A 239 -15.79 -3.52 -6.49
CA PHE A 239 -15.12 -3.77 -7.77
C PHE A 239 -15.13 -5.26 -8.07
N ASP A 240 -15.56 -5.65 -9.27
CA ASP A 240 -15.60 -7.05 -9.69
C ASP A 240 -14.86 -7.21 -11.02
N PHE A 241 -13.66 -7.79 -10.96
CA PHE A 241 -12.83 -8.09 -12.11
C PHE A 241 -13.14 -9.51 -12.60
N ARG A 242 -13.63 -9.64 -13.84
CA ARG A 242 -14.07 -10.90 -14.43
C ARG A 242 -13.27 -11.23 -15.68
N SER A 243 -13.09 -12.52 -15.92
CA SER A 243 -12.45 -13.05 -17.13
C SER A 243 -11.04 -12.47 -17.36
N ILE A 244 -10.29 -12.22 -16.28
CA ILE A 244 -8.91 -11.75 -16.35
C ILE A 244 -8.01 -12.96 -16.57
N PRO A 245 -7.28 -13.06 -17.70
CA PRO A 245 -6.39 -14.21 -17.96
C PRO A 245 -5.32 -14.35 -16.89
N GLU A 246 -4.79 -15.57 -16.69
CA GLU A 246 -3.69 -15.79 -15.75
C GLU A 246 -2.47 -14.93 -16.10
N GLY A 247 -1.81 -14.36 -15.09
CA GLY A 247 -0.63 -13.50 -15.26
C GLY A 247 -0.87 -12.13 -15.90
N ALA A 248 -2.04 -11.86 -16.47
CA ALA A 248 -2.35 -10.57 -17.09
C ALA A 248 -2.47 -9.44 -16.06
N SER A 249 -1.77 -8.33 -16.25
CA SER A 249 -1.98 -7.13 -15.44
C SER A 249 -3.30 -6.43 -15.83
N VAL A 250 -3.83 -5.62 -14.93
CA VAL A 250 -5.06 -4.85 -15.12
C VAL A 250 -4.73 -3.36 -15.05
N VAL A 251 -5.25 -2.60 -16.02
CA VAL A 251 -5.21 -1.14 -16.05
C VAL A 251 -6.63 -0.63 -16.13
N VAL A 252 -7.07 0.14 -15.15
CA VAL A 252 -8.34 0.86 -15.16
C VAL A 252 -8.02 2.34 -15.41
N ASN A 253 -8.20 2.79 -16.64
CA ASN A 253 -8.06 4.21 -16.99
C ASN A 253 -9.31 4.97 -16.55
N VAL A 254 -9.14 5.87 -15.58
CA VAL A 254 -10.18 6.77 -15.10
C VAL A 254 -10.06 8.10 -15.86
N THR A 255 -11.03 8.38 -16.73
CA THR A 255 -11.02 9.54 -17.64
C THR A 255 -11.89 10.67 -17.12
N GLY A 256 -11.73 11.88 -17.67
CA GLY A 256 -12.44 13.07 -17.18
C GLY A 256 -11.76 13.78 -16.01
N GLY A 257 -12.08 15.06 -15.83
CA GLY A 257 -11.44 15.96 -14.85
C GLY A 257 -12.21 16.11 -13.55
N GLY A 258 -13.13 15.19 -13.24
CA GLY A 258 -13.91 15.20 -12.01
C GLY A 258 -13.13 14.65 -10.82
N SER A 259 -13.47 15.11 -9.62
CA SER A 259 -13.05 14.48 -8.36
C SER A 259 -13.66 13.09 -8.22
N VAL A 260 -12.94 12.16 -7.60
CA VAL A 260 -13.43 10.78 -7.38
C VAL A 260 -13.34 10.41 -5.91
N GLY A 261 -14.48 10.09 -5.30
CA GLY A 261 -14.59 9.46 -4.00
C GLY A 261 -14.89 7.96 -4.12
N ILE A 262 -14.19 7.11 -3.38
CA ILE A 262 -14.43 5.66 -3.30
C ILE A 262 -14.45 5.27 -1.84
N SER A 263 -15.41 4.45 -1.42
CA SER A 263 -15.42 3.81 -0.10
C SER A 263 -15.34 2.29 -0.28
N PRO A 264 -14.14 1.69 -0.31
CA PRO A 264 -13.98 0.29 -0.67
C PRO A 264 -14.68 -0.63 0.34
N LEU A 265 -15.56 -1.50 -0.16
CA LEU A 265 -16.32 -2.48 0.59
C LEU A 265 -15.99 -3.92 0.17
N SER A 266 -15.75 -4.15 -1.12
CA SER A 266 -15.44 -5.49 -1.63
C SER A 266 -14.71 -5.44 -2.96
N VAL A 267 -13.71 -6.31 -3.13
CA VAL A 267 -13.08 -6.55 -4.42
C VAL A 267 -13.13 -8.04 -4.74
N ALA A 268 -13.72 -8.36 -5.89
CA ALA A 268 -13.72 -9.70 -6.45
C ALA A 268 -12.78 -9.77 -7.66
N PHE A 269 -12.05 -10.89 -7.78
CA PHE A 269 -11.15 -11.15 -8.89
C PHE A 269 -11.37 -12.58 -9.39
N ASN A 270 -11.92 -12.70 -10.60
CA ASN A 270 -12.38 -13.95 -11.21
C ASN A 270 -13.29 -14.80 -10.29
N GLY A 271 -14.22 -14.13 -9.61
CA GLY A 271 -15.22 -14.76 -8.74
C GLY A 271 -14.75 -15.06 -7.31
N GLU A 272 -13.50 -14.78 -6.94
CA GLU A 272 -13.01 -14.86 -5.57
C GLU A 272 -12.96 -13.48 -4.93
N ARG A 273 -13.38 -13.35 -3.66
CA ARG A 273 -13.19 -12.13 -2.88
C ARG A 273 -11.74 -12.02 -2.41
N VAL A 274 -11.04 -10.96 -2.83
CA VAL A 274 -9.59 -10.81 -2.65
C VAL A 274 -9.18 -9.70 -1.67
N ASP A 275 -10.09 -8.83 -1.25
CA ASP A 275 -9.82 -7.72 -0.32
C ASP A 275 -9.80 -8.12 1.17
N VAL A 276 -9.91 -9.43 1.45
CA VAL A 276 -9.83 -9.99 2.81
C VAL A 276 -8.44 -10.55 3.06
N TYR A 277 -7.83 -10.25 4.21
CA TYR A 277 -6.45 -10.66 4.52
C TYR A 277 -6.19 -12.17 4.47
N GLY A 278 -7.23 -13.00 4.63
CA GLY A 278 -7.14 -14.45 4.51
C GLY A 278 -7.19 -14.99 3.07
N SER A 279 -7.40 -14.16 2.05
CA SER A 279 -7.45 -14.63 0.66
C SER A 279 -6.04 -15.06 0.20
N ALA A 280 -5.97 -16.24 -0.43
CA ALA A 280 -4.74 -16.73 -1.05
C ALA A 280 -4.32 -15.88 -2.26
N ARG A 281 -5.24 -15.08 -2.82
CA ARG A 281 -5.05 -14.25 -4.01
C ARG A 281 -4.86 -12.77 -3.68
N PHE A 282 -4.75 -12.41 -2.40
CA PHE A 282 -4.62 -11.03 -1.94
C PHE A 282 -3.44 -10.31 -2.60
N GLY A 283 -2.22 -10.85 -2.42
CA GLY A 283 -1.01 -10.23 -2.97
C GLY A 283 -0.97 -10.23 -4.49
N GLU A 284 -1.47 -11.31 -5.12
CA GLU A 284 -1.57 -11.38 -6.57
C GLU A 284 -2.50 -10.30 -7.13
N ALA A 285 -3.69 -10.11 -6.56
CA ALA A 285 -4.63 -9.08 -7.00
C ALA A 285 -4.03 -7.68 -6.80
N ALA A 286 -3.43 -7.42 -5.63
CA ALA A 286 -2.78 -6.15 -5.30
C ALA A 286 -1.68 -5.78 -6.30
N SER A 287 -0.87 -6.76 -6.71
CA SER A 287 0.23 -6.57 -7.67
C SER A 287 -0.19 -6.54 -9.13
N ARG A 288 -1.44 -6.93 -9.47
CA ARG A 288 -1.92 -6.94 -10.86
C ARG A 288 -2.78 -5.74 -11.22
N ILE A 289 -3.51 -5.18 -10.25
CA ILE A 289 -4.46 -4.10 -10.52
C ILE A 289 -3.77 -2.74 -10.40
N LEU A 290 -4.01 -1.85 -11.37
CA LEU A 290 -3.66 -0.43 -11.30
C LEU A 290 -4.83 0.42 -11.79
N TYR A 291 -5.16 1.46 -11.03
CA TYR A 291 -6.10 2.51 -11.40
C TYR A 291 -5.30 3.76 -11.81
N ASN A 292 -5.47 4.16 -13.06
CA ASN A 292 -4.79 5.30 -13.66
C ASN A 292 -5.76 6.49 -13.76
N PHE A 293 -5.69 7.41 -12.80
CA PHE A 293 -6.47 8.63 -12.77
C PHE A 293 -5.82 9.70 -13.64
N VAL A 294 -6.17 9.69 -14.93
CA VAL A 294 -5.47 10.44 -15.98
C VAL A 294 -5.56 11.96 -15.78
N ALA A 295 -6.73 12.43 -15.33
CA ALA A 295 -7.03 13.85 -15.23
C ALA A 295 -7.75 14.27 -13.95
N ALA A 296 -8.09 13.34 -13.05
CA ALA A 296 -8.77 13.67 -11.81
C ALA A 296 -7.89 14.61 -10.96
N PRO A 297 -8.43 15.76 -10.49
CA PRO A 297 -7.70 16.70 -9.65
C PRO A 297 -7.70 16.28 -8.17
N SER A 298 -8.61 15.39 -7.76
CA SER A 298 -8.63 14.88 -6.40
C SER A 298 -9.20 13.46 -6.30
N ILE A 299 -8.65 12.69 -5.36
CA ILE A 299 -9.11 11.34 -5.02
C ILE A 299 -9.37 11.27 -3.52
N ALA A 300 -10.51 10.74 -3.12
CA ALA A 300 -10.79 10.40 -1.73
C ALA A 300 -11.03 8.91 -1.58
N LEU A 301 -10.25 8.22 -0.75
CA LEU A 301 -10.51 6.83 -0.38
C LEU A 301 -11.00 6.76 1.07
N GLY A 302 -12.33 6.72 1.23
CA GLY A 302 -13.00 6.81 2.52
C GLY A 302 -13.29 5.45 3.18
N GLY A 303 -13.72 5.50 4.45
CA GLY A 303 -14.09 4.29 5.21
C GLY A 303 -12.89 3.50 5.73
N GLY A 304 -13.15 2.32 6.31
CA GLY A 304 -12.13 1.44 6.91
C GLY A 304 -11.84 0.17 6.10
N GLY A 305 -12.17 0.16 4.81
CA GLY A 305 -11.97 -0.99 3.93
C GLY A 305 -10.57 -1.08 3.32
N ASN A 306 -10.35 -2.15 2.53
CA ASN A 306 -9.11 -2.38 1.80
C ASN A 306 -9.29 -2.01 0.32
N PHE A 307 -8.64 -0.93 -0.11
CA PHE A 307 -8.49 -0.63 -1.53
C PHE A 307 -7.45 -1.58 -2.13
N MET A 308 -7.84 -2.32 -3.17
CA MET A 308 -7.02 -3.36 -3.79
C MET A 308 -6.48 -2.90 -5.14
N GLY A 309 -5.15 -2.80 -5.26
CA GLY A 309 -4.44 -2.36 -6.45
C GLY A 309 -3.68 -1.05 -6.26
N SER A 310 -2.86 -0.73 -7.26
CA SER A 310 -2.05 0.48 -7.30
C SER A 310 -2.85 1.71 -7.76
N ILE A 311 -2.49 2.88 -7.24
CA ILE A 311 -3.05 4.19 -7.60
C ILE A 311 -1.99 4.97 -8.37
N LEU A 312 -2.33 5.43 -9.57
CA LEU A 312 -1.50 6.31 -10.40
C LEU A 312 -2.29 7.57 -10.73
N ALA A 313 -1.97 8.69 -10.09
CA ALA A 313 -2.75 9.91 -10.14
C ALA A 313 -1.84 11.15 -10.27
N PRO A 314 -1.23 11.39 -11.45
CA PRO A 314 -0.21 12.42 -11.64
C PRO A 314 -0.67 13.87 -11.41
N LYS A 315 -1.99 14.12 -11.37
CA LYS A 315 -2.58 15.45 -11.24
C LYS A 315 -3.46 15.61 -10.00
N ALA A 316 -3.62 14.54 -9.22
CA ALA A 316 -4.49 14.56 -8.07
C ALA A 316 -3.73 14.99 -6.82
N SER A 317 -4.43 15.65 -5.89
CA SER A 317 -4.18 15.46 -4.46
C SER A 317 -5.08 14.34 -3.94
N ALA A 318 -4.67 13.64 -2.88
CA ALA A 318 -5.41 12.50 -2.35
C ALA A 318 -5.62 12.58 -0.84
N ASP A 319 -6.82 12.20 -0.40
CA ASP A 319 -7.19 12.06 1.01
C ASP A 319 -7.65 10.62 1.29
N LEU A 320 -6.91 9.90 2.14
CA LEU A 320 -7.07 8.48 2.37
C LEU A 320 -7.39 8.17 3.83
N THR A 321 -8.56 7.60 4.07
CA THR A 321 -8.91 6.95 5.35
C THR A 321 -8.99 5.44 5.27
N ALA A 322 -9.07 4.88 4.06
CA ALA A 322 -9.02 3.45 3.82
C ALA A 322 -7.56 2.94 3.79
N SER A 323 -7.38 1.63 3.99
CA SER A 323 -6.09 0.98 3.74
C SER A 323 -5.89 0.73 2.25
N THR A 324 -4.64 0.79 1.77
CA THR A 324 -4.31 0.58 0.35
C THR A 324 -3.34 -0.59 0.18
N ASN A 325 -3.54 -1.38 -0.87
CA ASN A 325 -2.77 -2.59 -1.16
C ASN A 325 -2.23 -2.52 -2.60
N GLY A 326 -1.04 -1.96 -2.77
CA GLY A 326 -0.52 -1.55 -4.08
C GLY A 326 0.60 -0.53 -3.97
N ARG A 327 0.90 0.13 -5.07
CA ARG A 327 1.64 1.40 -5.08
C ARG A 327 0.68 2.57 -4.88
N VAL A 328 1.14 3.66 -4.28
CA VAL A 328 0.37 4.91 -4.17
C VAL A 328 1.17 6.05 -4.78
N TYR A 329 0.81 6.50 -5.98
CA TYR A 329 1.52 7.57 -6.68
C TYR A 329 0.60 8.75 -6.96
N VAL A 330 0.79 9.84 -6.22
CA VAL A 330 -0.03 11.04 -6.26
C VAL A 330 0.85 12.23 -6.62
N GLY A 331 0.44 13.02 -7.62
CA GLY A 331 1.24 14.13 -8.12
C GLY A 331 1.17 15.39 -7.25
N GLY A 332 0.08 15.58 -6.51
CA GLY A 332 -0.11 16.65 -5.54
C GLY A 332 0.12 16.17 -4.12
N ASP A 333 -0.66 16.74 -3.19
CA ASP A 333 -0.57 16.44 -1.77
C ASP A 333 -1.26 15.12 -1.44
N LEU A 334 -0.71 14.40 -0.47
CA LEU A 334 -1.27 13.15 0.02
C LEU A 334 -1.49 13.22 1.53
N ARG A 335 -2.72 13.01 1.95
CA ARG A 335 -3.08 12.90 3.36
C ARG A 335 -3.57 11.50 3.67
N THR A 336 -2.98 10.87 4.67
CA THR A 336 -3.51 9.65 5.30
C THR A 336 -4.00 9.99 6.68
N HIS A 337 -5.27 9.75 6.96
CA HIS A 337 -5.86 9.98 8.26
C HIS A 337 -6.91 8.91 8.59
N GLY A 338 -7.57 8.98 9.74
CA GLY A 338 -8.56 8.00 10.14
C GLY A 338 -8.09 7.16 11.32
N SER A 339 -8.44 5.89 11.35
CA SER A 339 -8.14 5.00 12.48
C SER A 339 -7.64 3.66 11.99
N GLY A 340 -6.36 3.37 12.26
CA GLY A 340 -5.74 2.08 11.94
C GLY A 340 -5.58 1.80 10.45
N ASN A 341 -5.73 2.81 9.58
CA ASN A 341 -5.51 2.64 8.14
C ASN A 341 -4.02 2.56 7.81
N GLU A 342 -3.71 1.74 6.81
CA GLU A 342 -2.36 1.26 6.49
C GLU A 342 -2.12 1.32 4.97
N THR A 343 -0.89 1.63 4.57
CA THR A 343 -0.45 1.51 3.16
C THR A 343 0.50 0.33 3.02
N HIS A 344 0.08 -0.74 2.34
CA HIS A 344 0.89 -1.93 2.11
C HIS A 344 1.45 -1.95 0.69
N ASN A 345 2.75 -2.26 0.57
CA ASN A 345 3.46 -2.17 -0.70
C ASN A 345 3.27 -3.45 -1.52
N TYR A 346 2.66 -3.32 -2.70
CA TYR A 346 2.62 -4.37 -3.71
C TYR A 346 3.11 -3.83 -5.05
N PRO A 347 4.26 -4.32 -5.57
CA PRO A 347 4.79 -3.88 -6.85
C PRO A 347 3.83 -4.22 -7.99
N TRP A 348 3.50 -3.25 -8.83
CA TRP A 348 2.65 -3.49 -9.99
C TRP A 348 3.43 -4.21 -11.09
N ASN A 349 2.86 -5.29 -11.63
CA ASN A 349 3.56 -6.17 -12.57
C ASN A 349 3.30 -5.88 -14.05
N GLY A 350 2.57 -4.80 -14.37
CA GLY A 350 2.24 -4.45 -15.77
C GLY A 350 3.26 -3.58 -16.49
N SER A 351 4.28 -3.06 -15.81
CA SER A 351 5.44 -2.41 -16.43
C SER A 351 6.71 -2.60 -15.60
N SER A 352 7.87 -2.55 -16.25
CA SER A 352 9.17 -2.60 -15.55
C SER A 352 9.46 -1.34 -14.72
N THR A 353 8.74 -0.25 -14.98
CA THR A 353 8.90 1.02 -14.27
C THR A 353 8.43 0.91 -12.82
N PHE A 354 7.26 0.30 -12.60
CA PHE A 354 6.64 0.15 -11.28
C PHE A 354 6.79 -1.24 -10.66
N SER A 355 7.39 -2.18 -11.39
CA SER A 355 7.74 -3.49 -10.88
C SER A 355 8.73 -3.41 -9.72
N CYS A 356 8.87 -4.53 -9.02
CA CYS A 356 9.84 -4.66 -7.95
C CYS A 356 11.28 -4.44 -8.44
N LYS A 357 12.12 -3.82 -7.60
CA LYS A 357 13.57 -3.69 -7.84
C LYS A 357 14.36 -4.11 -6.61
N THR A 358 15.45 -4.85 -6.76
CA THR A 358 16.31 -5.23 -5.61
C THR A 358 17.35 -4.18 -5.25
N THR A 359 17.57 -3.19 -6.11
CA THR A 359 18.50 -2.09 -5.87
C THR A 359 17.79 -0.75 -6.04
N PRO A 360 18.18 0.28 -5.26
CA PRO A 360 17.73 1.64 -5.53
C PRO A 360 18.13 2.02 -6.95
N GLY A 361 17.14 2.37 -7.74
CA GLY A 361 17.33 2.97 -9.04
C GLY A 361 16.31 4.08 -9.16
N GLY A 362 16.76 5.24 -9.64
CA GLY A 362 15.84 6.27 -10.10
C GLY A 362 14.95 5.74 -11.22
N PRO A 363 14.17 6.61 -11.87
CA PRO A 363 13.49 6.26 -13.12
C PRO A 363 14.47 5.53 -14.04
N GLY A 364 14.16 4.27 -14.35
CA GLY A 364 14.95 3.53 -15.33
C GLY A 364 14.82 4.31 -16.63
N THR A 365 15.93 4.74 -17.22
CA THR A 365 15.89 5.24 -18.59
C THR A 365 15.31 4.11 -19.43
N THR A 366 14.10 4.28 -19.96
CA THR A 366 13.60 3.43 -21.03
C THR A 366 14.73 3.35 -22.07
N PRO A 367 15.20 2.15 -22.48
CA PRO A 367 16.17 2.09 -23.56
C PRO A 367 15.59 2.86 -24.74
N ALA A 368 16.29 3.90 -25.20
CA ALA A 368 15.99 4.50 -26.48
C ALA A 368 15.91 3.35 -27.50
N PRO A 369 14.93 3.34 -28.43
CA PRO A 369 14.85 2.30 -29.44
C PRO A 369 16.22 2.19 -30.11
N THR A 370 16.82 0.99 -30.05
CA THR A 370 18.04 0.70 -30.81
C THR A 370 17.78 1.15 -32.24
N PRO A 371 18.61 2.03 -32.82
CA PRO A 371 18.42 2.44 -34.20
C PRO A 371 18.50 1.17 -35.05
N THR A 372 17.37 0.79 -35.64
CA THR A 372 17.34 -0.23 -36.68
C THR A 372 18.33 0.20 -37.74
N LYS A 373 19.38 -0.59 -37.93
CA LYS A 373 20.34 -0.43 -39.02
C LYS A 373 19.58 -0.13 -40.32
N PRO A 374 19.94 0.92 -41.09
CA PRO A 374 19.27 1.22 -42.35
C PRO A 374 19.25 -0.02 -43.24
N GLY A 375 18.03 -0.55 -43.45
CA GLY A 375 17.78 -1.56 -44.46
C GLY A 375 17.96 -0.93 -45.84
N THR A 376 18.60 -1.68 -46.72
CA THR A 376 18.95 -1.33 -48.10
C THR A 376 17.79 -0.66 -48.84
N GLU A 377 18.07 0.52 -49.36
CA GLU A 377 17.21 1.34 -50.22
C GLU A 377 16.73 0.55 -51.46
N PRO A 378 15.43 0.53 -51.77
CA PRO A 378 14.95 0.11 -53.09
C PRO A 378 15.16 1.23 -54.11
N SER A 379 15.82 0.91 -55.22
CA SER A 379 16.02 1.78 -56.39
C SER A 379 14.76 2.55 -56.80
N ALA A 380 14.93 3.86 -56.99
CA ALA A 380 13.97 4.79 -57.57
C ALA A 380 13.58 4.42 -59.02
N PRO A 381 12.31 4.64 -59.44
CA PRO A 381 11.96 4.77 -60.85
C PRO A 381 12.19 6.23 -61.33
N ALA A 382 12.55 6.33 -62.62
CA ALA A 382 12.92 7.53 -63.37
C ALA A 382 11.81 8.61 -63.46
N PRO A 383 12.16 9.89 -63.77
CA PRO A 383 11.23 11.01 -63.75
C PRO A 383 10.35 11.05 -65.01
N SER A 384 9.08 11.40 -64.84
CA SER A 384 8.16 11.72 -65.95
C SER A 384 7.78 13.21 -65.91
N ALA A 385 7.66 13.78 -67.11
CA ALA A 385 7.72 15.20 -67.41
C ALA A 385 6.43 16.00 -67.12
N THR A 386 6.63 17.29 -66.83
CA THR A 386 5.62 18.36 -66.85
C THR A 386 5.23 18.74 -68.28
N PRO A 387 3.94 19.03 -68.53
CA PRO A 387 3.55 20.35 -69.06
C PRO A 387 2.21 20.81 -68.43
N SER A 388 1.65 22.00 -68.58
CA SER A 388 2.03 23.39 -68.88
C SER A 388 0.75 24.21 -68.56
N ALA A 389 0.91 25.48 -68.21
CA ALA A 389 -0.13 26.42 -67.83
C ALA A 389 -1.22 26.67 -68.90
N GLY A 390 -2.43 27.01 -68.42
CA GLY A 390 -3.50 27.66 -69.17
C GLY A 390 -4.42 28.45 -68.21
N GLU A 391 -4.45 29.77 -68.39
CA GLU A 391 -5.28 30.80 -67.70
C GLU A 391 -6.33 31.34 -68.72
N PRO A 392 -7.15 32.38 -68.44
CA PRO A 392 -8.24 32.64 -67.47
C PRO A 392 -9.65 32.65 -68.16
N THR A 393 -10.79 32.94 -67.52
CA THR A 393 -11.54 34.25 -67.44
C THR A 393 -13.07 33.94 -67.11
N PRO A 394 -14.03 34.88 -66.89
CA PRO A 394 -14.47 35.52 -65.61
C PRO A 394 -16.03 35.54 -65.38
N PRO A 395 -16.73 36.56 -64.77
CA PRO A 395 -17.50 36.40 -63.52
C PRO A 395 -18.99 36.86 -63.54
N GLY A 396 -19.68 36.78 -62.39
CA GLY A 396 -20.95 37.48 -62.06
C GLY A 396 -21.88 36.61 -61.20
N THR A 397 -22.65 37.06 -60.20
CA THR A 397 -23.00 38.38 -59.64
C THR A 397 -23.61 38.12 -58.22
N PRO A 398 -24.07 39.10 -57.41
CA PRO A 398 -23.88 39.11 -55.96
C PRO A 398 -25.18 38.92 -55.17
N GLU A 399 -25.09 38.69 -53.86
CA GLU A 399 -26.19 39.02 -52.95
C GLU A 399 -25.68 39.70 -51.68
N THR A 400 -26.52 40.62 -51.20
CA THR A 400 -26.19 41.85 -50.45
C THR A 400 -26.79 41.77 -49.04
N THR A 401 -25.93 41.99 -48.05
CA THR A 401 -26.08 42.86 -46.85
C THR A 401 -27.26 42.67 -45.88
N ALA A 402 -26.95 42.51 -44.59
CA ALA A 402 -27.22 43.53 -43.56
C ALA A 402 -26.44 43.32 -42.24
N PRO A 403 -26.03 44.40 -41.54
CA PRO A 403 -25.07 44.35 -40.42
C PRO A 403 -25.72 44.52 -39.04
N GLY A 404 -25.12 43.90 -38.02
CA GLY A 404 -25.46 44.07 -36.60
C GLY A 404 -24.39 44.90 -35.87
N THR A 405 -24.86 45.97 -35.25
CA THR A 405 -24.16 47.12 -34.65
C THR A 405 -23.36 46.78 -33.39
N SER A 406 -22.23 47.48 -33.20
CA SER A 406 -21.42 47.57 -31.98
C SER A 406 -21.74 48.86 -31.20
N GLU A 407 -21.90 48.80 -29.87
CA GLU A 407 -21.23 49.67 -28.86
C GLU A 407 -21.72 49.41 -27.40
N PRO A 408 -20.99 49.87 -26.37
CA PRO A 408 -20.77 49.17 -25.10
C PRO A 408 -21.53 49.74 -23.91
N SER A 409 -21.55 49.01 -22.79
CA SER A 409 -21.72 49.62 -21.45
C SER A 409 -21.19 48.72 -20.34
N ALA A 410 -20.38 49.29 -19.45
CA ALA A 410 -20.08 48.80 -18.08
C ALA A 410 -20.51 49.92 -17.09
N PRO A 411 -20.45 49.73 -15.76
CA PRO A 411 -20.77 48.59 -14.89
C PRO A 411 -21.96 48.95 -13.95
N PRO A 412 -22.26 48.14 -12.90
CA PRO A 412 -22.12 48.74 -11.57
C PRO A 412 -21.57 47.81 -10.48
N THR A 413 -21.14 48.50 -9.43
CA THR A 413 -20.46 48.15 -8.18
C THR A 413 -21.28 47.29 -7.21
N GLU A 414 -20.53 46.63 -6.34
CA GLU A 414 -20.85 45.90 -5.09
C GLU A 414 -22.03 46.43 -4.27
N ASP A 415 -22.83 45.51 -3.70
CA ASP A 415 -23.12 45.52 -2.25
C ASP A 415 -23.56 44.14 -1.74
N ALA A 416 -23.38 43.98 -0.43
CA ALA A 416 -23.40 42.83 0.46
C ALA A 416 -24.56 41.82 0.36
N SER A 417 -24.26 40.56 0.73
CA SER A 417 -24.85 39.91 1.93
C SER A 417 -24.29 38.50 2.14
N ALA A 418 -23.61 38.31 3.27
CA ALA A 418 -23.33 37.00 3.86
C ALA A 418 -24.60 36.40 4.48
N PRO A 419 -24.83 35.09 4.41
CA PRO A 419 -25.71 34.41 5.36
C PRO A 419 -24.90 33.89 6.55
N ALA A 420 -25.33 34.31 7.73
CA ALA A 420 -24.87 33.85 9.02
C ALA A 420 -25.08 32.34 9.20
N VAL A 421 -24.09 31.69 9.82
CA VAL A 421 -24.17 30.35 10.41
C VAL A 421 -24.83 30.47 11.79
N PRO A 422 -25.95 29.81 12.08
CA PRO A 422 -26.38 29.59 13.45
C PRO A 422 -25.66 28.36 14.00
N GLY A 423 -24.84 28.59 15.03
CA GLY A 423 -24.19 27.53 15.79
C GLY A 423 -25.11 26.83 16.80
N THR A 424 -24.56 25.71 17.28
CA THR A 424 -24.80 25.01 18.55
C THR A 424 -26.14 24.29 18.77
N THR A 425 -26.07 22.96 18.80
CA THR A 425 -26.15 22.23 20.09
C THR A 425 -25.59 20.82 19.98
N ALA A 426 -24.66 20.49 20.87
CA ALA A 426 -24.23 19.13 21.17
C ALA A 426 -25.12 18.54 22.30
N PRO A 427 -25.36 17.23 22.31
CA PRO A 427 -25.60 16.52 23.55
C PRO A 427 -24.42 15.60 23.93
N SER A 428 -24.02 15.70 25.18
CA SER A 428 -23.12 14.78 25.90
C SER A 428 -23.89 13.52 26.34
N PRO A 429 -23.21 12.44 26.79
CA PRO A 429 -23.66 11.06 26.61
C PRO A 429 -24.55 10.53 27.74
N SER A 430 -25.29 9.45 27.45
CA SER A 430 -25.84 8.53 28.45
C SER A 430 -25.46 7.11 28.05
N ALA A 431 -24.84 6.40 29.00
CA ALA A 431 -24.49 4.99 28.91
C ALA A 431 -25.71 4.11 29.19
N THR A 432 -25.81 2.95 28.51
CA THR A 432 -25.91 1.59 29.09
C THR A 432 -26.13 0.52 28.01
N ASP A 433 -25.51 -0.64 28.28
CA ASP A 433 -25.77 -2.01 27.81
C ASP A 433 -25.20 -2.54 26.48
N ASP A 434 -24.11 -3.30 26.65
CA ASP A 434 -23.94 -4.72 26.31
C ASP A 434 -24.26 -5.19 24.88
N GLY A 435 -23.19 -5.30 24.09
CA GLY A 435 -23.13 -6.06 22.85
C GLY A 435 -21.69 -6.42 22.51
N ASP A 436 -21.44 -7.69 22.25
CA ASP A 436 -20.16 -8.36 22.05
C ASP A 436 -19.37 -7.91 20.80
N GLY A 437 -18.70 -6.76 20.89
CA GLY A 437 -17.78 -6.29 19.86
C GLY A 437 -16.37 -6.87 20.01
N SER A 438 -16.05 -7.89 19.23
CA SER A 438 -14.68 -8.36 18.96
C SER A 438 -13.74 -7.20 18.63
N LEU A 439 -12.86 -6.84 19.58
CA LEU A 439 -11.85 -5.81 19.39
C LEU A 439 -10.75 -6.33 18.47
N ALA A 440 -10.51 -5.58 17.38
CA ALA A 440 -9.32 -5.74 16.55
C ALA A 440 -8.08 -5.56 17.43
N THR A 441 -7.34 -6.65 17.61
CA THR A 441 -6.05 -6.65 18.30
C THR A 441 -5.00 -6.19 17.30
N THR A 442 -4.72 -4.88 17.27
CA THR A 442 -3.58 -4.33 16.53
C THR A 442 -2.35 -4.31 17.44
N GLY A 443 -1.21 -4.75 16.89
CA GLY A 443 0.01 -5.06 17.60
C GLY A 443 0.62 -3.91 18.39
N ALA A 444 0.38 -3.92 19.70
CA ALA A 444 1.29 -3.40 20.72
C ALA A 444 1.60 -4.54 21.70
N GLN A 445 2.88 -4.69 22.03
CA GLN A 445 3.49 -5.81 22.76
C GLN A 445 2.72 -6.25 24.03
N PHE A 446 2.20 -7.49 24.07
CA PHE A 446 1.78 -8.16 25.31
C PHE A 446 2.23 -9.63 25.35
N THR A 447 3.53 -9.87 25.16
CA THR A 447 4.10 -11.22 25.10
C THR A 447 4.36 -11.92 26.46
N PRO A 448 4.31 -11.32 27.67
CA PRO A 448 4.51 -12.11 28.89
C PRO A 448 3.23 -12.71 29.52
N TYR A 449 2.01 -12.30 29.12
CA TYR A 449 0.78 -12.75 29.81
C TYR A 449 0.14 -14.02 29.23
N ALA A 450 0.40 -14.36 27.97
CA ALA A 450 -0.11 -15.60 27.36
C ALA A 450 0.57 -16.86 27.95
N VAL A 451 1.85 -16.76 28.30
CA VAL A 451 2.59 -17.87 28.93
C VAL A 451 2.17 -18.09 30.38
N ALA A 452 1.85 -17.02 31.12
CA ALA A 452 1.35 -17.11 32.49
C ALA A 452 -0.04 -17.77 32.57
N ALA A 453 -0.93 -17.48 31.62
CA ALA A 453 -2.26 -18.10 31.56
C ALA A 453 -2.20 -19.61 31.27
N GLY A 454 -1.29 -20.04 30.38
CA GLY A 454 -1.08 -21.46 30.07
C GLY A 454 -0.52 -22.27 31.25
N VAL A 455 0.43 -21.70 32.00
CA VAL A 455 1.03 -22.35 33.18
C VAL A 455 0.02 -22.46 34.34
N LEU A 456 -0.82 -21.44 34.55
CA LEU A 456 -1.87 -21.46 35.57
C LEU A 456 -3.00 -22.45 35.24
N ALA A 457 -3.37 -22.59 33.96
CA ALA A 457 -4.35 -23.58 33.52
C ALA A 457 -3.84 -25.02 33.70
N ALA A 458 -2.57 -25.28 33.39
CA ALA A 458 -1.94 -26.59 33.59
C ALA A 458 -1.80 -26.96 35.09
N ALA A 459 -1.45 -25.98 35.94
CA ALA A 459 -1.40 -26.18 37.39
C ALA A 459 -2.79 -26.42 38.00
N GLY A 460 -3.82 -25.70 37.53
CA GLY A 460 -5.21 -25.88 37.95
C GLY A 460 -5.78 -27.26 37.58
N ALA A 461 -5.49 -27.74 36.36
CA ALA A 461 -5.89 -29.08 35.91
C ALA A 461 -5.20 -30.19 36.73
N GLY A 462 -3.92 -30.03 37.05
CA GLY A 462 -3.17 -30.98 37.90
C GLY A 462 -3.76 -31.13 39.32
N ILE A 463 -4.17 -30.00 39.93
CA ILE A 463 -4.78 -29.99 41.27
C ILE A 463 -6.19 -30.63 41.25
N LEU A 464 -6.98 -30.42 40.20
CA LEU A 464 -8.29 -31.03 40.02
C LEU A 464 -8.22 -32.56 39.84
N VAL A 465 -7.22 -33.07 39.14
CA VAL A 465 -7.00 -34.51 38.97
C VAL A 465 -6.53 -35.16 40.29
N LEU A 466 -5.63 -34.50 41.03
CA LEU A 466 -5.14 -34.99 42.33
C LEU A 466 -6.24 -35.00 43.42
N THR A 467 -7.11 -34.00 43.43
CA THR A 467 -8.25 -33.93 44.38
C THR A 467 -9.35 -34.92 44.03
N ARG A 468 -9.63 -35.18 42.75
CA ARG A 468 -10.53 -36.27 42.32
C ARG A 468 -10.00 -37.65 42.68
N ARG A 469 -8.69 -37.91 42.52
CA ARG A 469 -8.06 -39.18 42.93
C ARG A 469 -8.10 -39.41 44.45
N ARG A 470 -7.90 -38.36 45.26
CA ARG A 470 -8.00 -38.48 46.73
C ARG A 470 -9.42 -38.75 47.23
N ARG A 471 -10.45 -38.24 46.55
CA ARG A 471 -11.86 -38.55 46.88
C ARG A 471 -12.28 -39.96 46.46
N ALA A 472 -11.68 -40.53 45.42
CA ALA A 472 -11.94 -41.90 44.99
C ALA A 472 -11.29 -42.95 45.92
N LEU A 473 -10.19 -42.61 46.61
CA LEU A 473 -9.48 -43.49 47.54
C LEU A 473 -9.96 -43.39 49.00
N GLY A 474 -10.90 -42.50 49.29
CA GLY A 474 -11.50 -42.30 50.63
C GLY A 474 -12.88 -42.95 50.81
N ARG A 475 -13.31 -43.81 49.87
CA ARG A 475 -14.53 -44.60 49.96
C ARG A 475 -14.20 -46.09 49.84
N HIS A 476 -13.57 -46.62 50.89
CA HIS A 476 -13.69 -48.02 51.33
C HIS A 476 -13.49 -48.05 52.85
#